data_AF-A0A9W7U0C3-F1
#
_entry.id   AF-A0A9W7U0C3-F1
#
_cell.length_a   1.000
_cell.length_b   1.000
_cell.length_c   1.000
_cell.angle_alpha   90.00
_cell.angle_beta   90.00
_cell.angle_gamma   90.00
#
_symmetry.space_group_name_H-M   'P 1'
#
loop_
_entity.id
_entity.type
_entity.pdbx_description
1 polymer ?
#
loop_
_entity_poly.entity_id
_entity_poly.type
_entity_poly.pdbx_seq_one_letter_code
_entity_poly.pdbx_strand_id
1 'polypeptide(L)'
;MEETKLTAALPNLDIQVLHRDDPERGAETIAIQITATPSFDALRGMMGPALLASANPMLNSAFAGANPMLALWAAPMRMWTDAVRQAWAPWLRLTPPRREP
;
A
#
# COMPACT_ATOMS: atom_id res chain seq x y z
N MET A 1 19.98 -1.34 -28.65
CA MET A 1 19.07 -1.25 -27.49
C MET A 1 19.92 -0.81 -26.32
N GLU A 2 19.69 0.39 -25.79
CA GLU A 2 20.31 0.79 -24.53
C GLU A 2 19.48 0.27 -23.37
N GLU A 3 20.16 -0.26 -22.37
CA GLU A 3 19.55 -0.81 -21.16
C GLU A 3 20.26 -0.22 -19.95
N THR A 4 19.53 0.53 -19.14
CA THR A 4 20.04 1.13 -17.90
C THR A 4 19.45 0.38 -16.73
N LYS A 5 20.33 -0.22 -15.93
CA LYS A 5 19.95 -0.93 -14.70
C LYS A 5 20.37 -0.12 -13.48
N LEU A 6 19.40 0.25 -12.65
CA LEU A 6 19.65 0.82 -11.32
C LEU A 6 19.28 -0.20 -10.25
N THR A 7 20.15 -0.39 -9.26
CA THR A 7 19.92 -1.29 -8.13
C THR A 7 20.18 -0.56 -6.82
N ALA A 8 19.25 -0.71 -5.87
CA ALA A 8 19.41 -0.20 -4.51
C ALA A 8 19.06 -1.31 -3.51
N ALA A 9 19.99 -1.58 -2.61
CA ALA A 9 19.79 -2.48 -1.48
C ALA A 9 19.58 -1.63 -0.21
N LEU A 10 18.39 -1.74 0.38
CA LEU A 10 17.99 -1.08 1.61
C LEU A 10 17.67 -2.15 2.69
N PRO A 11 17.69 -1.81 3.98
CA PRO A 11 17.29 -2.75 5.02
C PRO A 11 15.87 -3.31 4.77
N ASN A 12 15.78 -4.61 4.54
CA ASN A 12 14.55 -5.35 4.21
C ASN A 12 13.89 -5.00 2.85
N LEU A 13 14.62 -4.35 1.94
CA LEU A 13 14.06 -3.84 0.68
C LEU A 13 15.12 -3.80 -0.43
N ASP A 14 14.94 -4.62 -1.45
CA ASP A 14 15.70 -4.60 -2.70
C ASP A 14 14.87 -3.95 -3.80
N ILE A 15 15.49 -3.01 -4.53
CA ILE A 15 14.87 -2.32 -5.67
C ILE A 15 15.76 -2.50 -6.90
N GLN A 16 15.17 -2.96 -7.99
CA GLN A 16 15.78 -3.00 -9.31
C GLN A 16 14.91 -2.22 -10.31
N VAL A 17 15.51 -1.26 -10.99
CA VAL A 17 14.88 -0.53 -12.10
C VAL A 17 15.61 -0.90 -13.38
N LEU A 18 14.86 -1.37 -14.37
CA LEU A 18 15.34 -1.63 -15.72
C LEU A 18 14.67 -0.65 -16.67
N HIS A 19 15.48 0.19 -17.30
CA HIS A 19 15.05 1.11 -18.34
C HIS A 19 15.57 0.59 -19.68
N ARG A 20 14.69 0.46 -20.68
CA ARG A 20 15.05 0.03 -22.03
C ARG A 20 14.27 0.82 -23.07
N ASP A 21 14.98 1.35 -24.06
CA ASP A 21 14.36 1.89 -25.27
C ASP A 21 13.82 0.76 -26.15
N ASP A 22 12.53 0.82 -26.50
CA ASP A 22 11.88 -0.07 -27.47
C ASP A 22 11.59 0.71 -28.77
N PRO A 23 12.57 0.79 -29.68
CA PRO A 23 12.42 1.54 -30.93
C PRO A 23 11.40 0.93 -31.89
N GLU A 24 11.09 -0.37 -31.80
CA GLU A 24 10.08 -1.00 -32.65
C GLU A 24 8.65 -0.56 -32.28
N ARG A 25 8.43 -0.22 -31.01
CA ARG A 25 7.15 0.32 -30.52
C ARG A 25 7.16 1.83 -30.39
N GLY A 26 8.30 2.49 -30.63
CA GLY A 26 8.47 3.93 -30.41
C GLY A 26 8.19 4.33 -28.95
N ALA A 27 8.54 3.47 -28.00
CA ALA A 27 8.16 3.61 -26.60
C ALA A 27 9.34 3.34 -25.66
N GLU A 28 9.28 3.94 -24.48
CA GLU A 28 10.20 3.70 -23.38
C GLU A 28 9.62 2.61 -22.47
N THR A 29 10.39 1.57 -22.16
CA THR A 29 9.97 0.50 -21.24
C THR A 29 10.73 0.63 -19.93
N ILE A 30 10.00 0.90 -18.85
CA ILE A 30 10.54 0.90 -17.48
C ILE A 30 9.93 -0.27 -16.70
N ALA A 31 10.78 -1.16 -16.16
CA ALA A 31 10.38 -2.22 -15.25
C ALA A 31 10.96 -1.96 -13.85
N ILE A 32 10.11 -1.93 -12.83
CA ILE A 32 10.51 -1.71 -11.43
C ILE A 32 10.18 -2.98 -10.65
N GLN A 33 11.21 -3.65 -10.13
CA GLN A 33 11.09 -4.80 -9.25
C GLN A 33 11.42 -4.38 -7.83
N ILE A 34 10.48 -4.63 -6.91
CA ILE A 34 10.62 -4.31 -5.49
C ILE A 34 10.44 -5.62 -4.72
N THR A 35 11.48 -6.05 -4.01
CA THR A 35 11.46 -7.22 -3.15
C THR A 35 11.63 -6.76 -1.72
N ALA A 36 10.60 -6.92 -0.89
CA ALA A 36 10.66 -6.53 0.51
C ALA A 36 10.32 -7.71 1.41
N THR A 37 10.98 -7.81 2.56
CA THR A 37 10.53 -8.65 3.69
C THR A 37 9.77 -7.73 4.64
N PRO A 38 8.44 -7.55 4.48
CA PRO A 38 7.71 -6.62 5.33
C PRO A 38 7.78 -7.11 6.78
N SER A 39 8.39 -6.31 7.67
CA SER A 39 8.27 -6.55 9.11
C SER A 39 7.05 -5.79 9.62
N PHE A 40 6.10 -6.52 10.20
CA PHE A 40 4.94 -5.92 10.86
C PHE A 40 5.22 -5.56 12.31
N ASP A 41 6.47 -5.71 12.80
CA ASP A 41 6.78 -5.44 14.21
C ASP A 41 6.59 -3.96 14.58
N ALA A 42 6.97 -3.04 13.69
CA ALA A 42 6.70 -1.61 13.89
C ALA A 42 5.18 -1.32 13.90
N LEU A 43 4.42 -2.05 13.08
CA LEU A 43 2.97 -1.94 13.02
C LEU A 43 2.28 -2.63 14.20
N ARG A 44 2.90 -3.64 14.83
CA ARG A 44 2.28 -4.46 15.89
C ARG A 44 1.86 -3.62 17.09
N GLY A 45 2.68 -2.66 17.51
CA GLY A 45 2.35 -1.73 18.60
C GLY A 45 1.25 -0.74 18.24
N MET A 46 1.23 -0.27 16.99
CA MET A 46 0.23 0.69 16.49
C MET A 46 -1.12 0.03 16.12
N MET A 47 -1.07 -1.22 15.66
CA MET A 47 -2.20 -1.99 15.15
C MET A 47 -2.93 -2.75 16.24
N GLY A 48 -2.37 -2.96 17.44
CA GLY A 48 -3.09 -3.64 18.52
C GLY A 48 -4.49 -3.06 18.78
N PRO A 49 -4.59 -1.74 19.06
CA PRO A 49 -5.87 -1.07 19.26
C PRO A 49 -6.72 -0.98 17.98
N ALA A 50 -6.09 -0.73 16.82
CA ALA A 50 -6.79 -0.60 15.55
C ALA A 50 -7.37 -1.94 15.07
N LEU A 51 -6.66 -3.05 15.30
CA LEU A 51 -7.12 -4.41 15.01
C LEU A 51 -8.26 -4.81 15.95
N LEU A 52 -8.15 -4.52 17.25
CA LEU A 52 -9.26 -4.70 18.21
C LEU A 52 -10.50 -3.88 17.80
N ALA A 53 -10.32 -2.64 17.35
CA ALA A 53 -11.40 -1.80 16.85
C ALA A 53 -11.96 -2.28 15.50
N SER A 54 -11.12 -2.88 14.64
CA SER A 54 -11.55 -3.47 13.36
C SER A 54 -12.28 -4.80 13.52
N ALA A 55 -11.90 -5.59 14.53
CA ALA A 55 -12.51 -6.87 14.87
C ALA A 55 -13.91 -6.71 15.48
N ASN A 56 -14.24 -5.51 15.97
CA ASN A 56 -15.58 -5.19 16.46
C ASN A 56 -15.99 -3.78 16.00
N PRO A 57 -16.69 -3.64 14.87
CA PRO A 57 -17.11 -2.34 14.32
C PRO A 57 -17.96 -1.51 15.29
N MET A 58 -18.55 -2.12 16.33
CA MET A 58 -19.28 -1.42 17.38
C MET A 58 -18.37 -0.73 18.41
N LEU A 59 -17.14 -1.24 18.61
CA LEU A 59 -16.13 -0.62 19.47
C LEU A 59 -15.50 0.60 18.79
N ASN A 60 -15.26 0.56 17.48
CA ASN A 60 -14.67 1.68 16.73
C ASN A 60 -15.53 2.96 16.79
N SER A 61 -16.86 2.81 16.69
CA SER A 61 -17.81 3.93 16.80
C SER A 61 -17.91 4.47 18.22
N ALA A 62 -17.87 3.61 19.24
CA ALA A 62 -17.86 4.02 20.65
C ALA A 62 -16.57 4.78 21.04
N PHE A 63 -15.40 4.30 20.59
CA PHE A 63 -14.11 4.95 20.85
C PHE A 63 -13.97 6.30 20.13
N ALA A 64 -14.47 6.42 18.89
CA ALA A 64 -14.49 7.69 18.18
C ALA A 64 -15.49 8.70 18.78
N GLY A 65 -16.63 8.23 19.29
CA GLY A 65 -17.61 9.06 19.99
C GLY A 65 -17.12 9.53 21.37
N ALA A 66 -16.25 8.76 22.03
CA ALA A 66 -15.67 9.10 23.33
C ALA A 66 -14.58 10.18 23.26
N ASN A 67 -14.04 10.49 22.07
CA ASN A 67 -12.98 11.48 21.92
C ASN A 67 -13.22 12.40 20.70
N PRO A 68 -13.94 13.52 20.88
CA PRO A 68 -14.34 14.42 19.79
C PRO A 68 -13.16 15.05 19.04
N MET A 69 -11.99 15.17 19.68
CA MET A 69 -10.75 15.63 19.03
C MET A 69 -10.24 14.64 17.98
N LEU A 70 -10.30 13.33 18.27
CA LEU A 70 -9.96 12.27 17.32
C LEU A 70 -10.96 12.19 16.17
N ALA A 71 -12.25 12.41 16.45
CA ALA A 71 -13.28 12.45 15.40
C ALA A 71 -13.03 13.57 14.38
N LEU A 72 -12.60 14.75 14.85
CA LEU A 72 -12.28 15.90 13.99
C LEU A 72 -11.11 15.63 13.04
N TRP A 73 -10.06 14.94 13.51
CA TRP A 73 -8.93 14.54 12.67
C TRP A 73 -9.24 13.34 11.77
N ALA A 74 -10.06 12.40 12.25
CA ALA A 74 -10.39 11.17 11.51
C ALA A 74 -11.39 11.40 10.37
N ALA A 75 -12.24 12.43 10.45
CA ALA A 75 -13.24 12.73 9.41
C ALA A 75 -12.63 12.97 8.01
N PRO A 76 -11.66 13.89 7.82
CA PRO A 76 -11.02 14.08 6.51
C PRO A 76 -10.22 12.86 6.07
N MET A 77 -9.55 12.16 7.00
CA MET A 77 -8.81 10.93 6.68
C MET A 77 -9.73 9.81 6.21
N ARG A 78 -10.95 9.68 6.76
CA ARG A 78 -11.96 8.73 6.30
C ARG A 78 -12.39 9.04 4.87
N MET A 79 -12.73 10.29 4.58
CA MET A 79 -13.12 10.72 3.24
C MET A 79 -12.01 10.48 2.21
N TRP A 80 -10.76 10.80 2.56
CA TRP A 80 -9.60 10.51 1.71
C TRP A 80 -9.41 9.00 1.49
N THR A 81 -9.52 8.19 2.54
CA THR A 81 -9.35 6.73 2.43
C THR A 81 -10.45 6.10 1.57
N ASP A 82 -11.69 6.56 1.69
CA ASP A 82 -12.81 6.11 0.87
C ASP A 82 -12.60 6.49 -0.60
N ALA A 83 -12.14 7.72 -0.87
CA ALA A 83 -11.81 8.18 -2.21
C ALA A 83 -10.68 7.37 -2.85
N VAL A 84 -9.59 7.12 -2.10
CA VAL A 84 -8.47 6.27 -2.57
C VAL A 84 -8.94 4.84 -2.84
N ARG A 85 -9.73 4.26 -1.94
CA ARG A 85 -10.28 2.91 -2.10
C ARG A 85 -11.16 2.81 -3.34
N GLN A 86 -12.00 3.80 -3.60
CA GLN A 86 -12.88 3.83 -4.76
C GLN A 86 -12.10 4.02 -6.06
N ALA A 87 -11.09 4.90 -6.07
CA ALA A 87 -10.23 5.13 -7.21
C ALA A 87 -9.41 3.90 -7.60
N TRP A 88 -8.92 3.13 -6.62
CA TRP A 88 -8.14 1.91 -6.86
C TRP A 88 -8.98 0.63 -7.00
N ALA A 89 -10.28 0.67 -6.72
CA ALA A 89 -11.15 -0.52 -6.76
C ALA A 89 -11.14 -1.28 -8.10
N PRO A 90 -11.13 -0.64 -9.28
CA PRO A 90 -11.09 -1.36 -10.55
C PRO A 90 -9.80 -2.17 -10.73
N TRP A 91 -8.66 -1.61 -10.29
CA TRP A 91 -7.34 -2.21 -10.48
C TRP A 91 -7.08 -3.35 -9.50
N LEU A 92 -7.59 -3.24 -8.27
CA LEU A 92 -7.54 -4.30 -7.26
C LEU A 92 -8.36 -5.54 -7.66
N ARG A 93 -9.43 -5.37 -8.44
CA ARG A 93 -10.22 -6.49 -8.98
C ARG A 93 -9.48 -7.28 -10.06
N LEU A 94 -8.48 -6.66 -10.69
CA LEU A 94 -7.66 -7.28 -11.72
C LEU A 94 -6.45 -8.01 -11.13
N THR A 95 -6.20 -7.90 -9.82
CA THR A 95 -5.13 -8.62 -9.14
C THR A 95 -5.68 -9.98 -8.68
N PRO A 96 -5.47 -11.08 -9.44
CA PRO A 96 -5.90 -12.39 -8.99
C PRO A 96 -5.18 -12.74 -7.68
N PRO A 97 -5.84 -13.41 -6.72
CA PRO A 97 -5.15 -13.93 -5.56
C PRO A 97 -4.04 -14.87 -6.05
N ARG A 98 -2.82 -14.63 -5.58
CA ARG A 98 -1.68 -15.52 -5.80
C ARG A 98 -2.08 -16.89 -5.24
N ARG A 99 -2.41 -17.84 -6.12
CA ARG A 99 -2.57 -19.24 -5.74
C ARG A 99 -1.18 -19.76 -5.43
N GLU A 100 -0.89 -19.98 -4.16
CA GLU A 100 0.28 -20.76 -3.76
C GLU A 100 0.00 -22.24 -4.04
N PRO A 101 1.02 -23.01 -4.48
CA PRO A 101 0.90 -24.43 -4.80
C PRO A 101 0.73 -25.33 -3.58
#